data_AF-A0A945K0F9-F1
#
_entry.id   AF-A0A945K0F9-F1
#
_cell.length_a   1.000
_cell.length_b   1.000
_cell.length_c   1.000
_cell.angle_alpha   90.00
_cell.angle_beta   90.00
_cell.angle_gamma   90.00
#
_symmetry.space_group_name_H-M   'P 1'
#
loop_
_entity.id
_entity.type
_entity.pdbx_description
1 polymer ?
#
loop_
_entity_poly.entity_id
_entity_poly.type
_entity_poly.pdbx_seq_one_letter_code
_entity_poly.pdbx_strand_id
1 'polypeptide(L)' 'MADPIEKGVTRRHTFFCTDRQRHSSETTVIDVVPKTITVFGREVSGWIVTTEEPVIDKTITLAEALDDVGVRHDPE' A
#
# COMPACT_ATOMS: atom_id res chain seq x y z
N MET A 1 13.71 -9.30 26.68
CA MET A 1 13.37 -9.83 25.35
C MET A 1 11.97 -9.34 25.07
N ALA A 2 11.83 -8.36 24.19
CA ALA A 2 10.53 -7.92 23.71
C ALA A 2 10.44 -8.45 22.29
N ASP A 3 9.56 -9.43 22.06
CA ASP A 3 9.27 -9.92 20.72
C ASP A 3 8.78 -8.74 19.86
N PRO A 4 9.28 -8.58 18.62
CA PRO A 4 8.71 -7.60 17.71
C PRO A 4 7.25 -7.99 17.50
N ILE A 5 6.34 -7.10 17.89
CA ILE A 5 4.90 -7.29 17.70
C ILE A 5 4.63 -7.07 16.20
N GLU A 6 4.91 -8.09 15.39
CA GLU A 6 4.53 -8.13 13.98
C GLU A 6 2.99 -8.12 13.92
N LYS A 7 2.41 -6.93 13.78
CA LYS A 7 0.99 -6.78 13.47
C LYS A 7 0.84 -6.83 11.97
N GLY A 8 0.15 -7.86 11.48
CA GLY A 8 -0.41 -7.82 10.14
C GLY A 8 -1.41 -6.66 10.07
N VAL A 9 -1.10 -5.64 9.28
CA VAL A 9 -1.96 -4.48 9.03
C VAL A 9 -2.45 -4.58 7.59
N THR A 10 -3.72 -4.27 7.34
CA THR A 10 -4.22 -4.16 5.97
C THR A 10 -4.04 -2.73 5.50
N ARG A 11 -3.25 -2.51 4.45
CA ARG A 11 -3.07 -1.20 3.83
C ARG A 11 -4.10 -1.02 2.73
N ARG A 12 -4.88 0.04 2.82
CA ARG A 12 -5.89 0.40 1.83
C ARG A 12 -5.41 1.55 0.97
N HIS A 13 -5.45 1.38 -0.35
CA HIS A 13 -5.10 2.41 -1.32
C HIS A 13 -6.32 2.77 -2.15
N THR A 14 -6.58 4.06 -2.32
CA THR A 14 -7.64 4.56 -3.20
C THR A 14 -7.02 5.48 -4.24
N PHE A 15 -7.21 5.17 -5.53
CA PHE A 15 -6.64 5.92 -6.63
C PHE A 15 -7.61 6.02 -7.81
N PHE A 16 -7.39 7.00 -8.69
CA PHE A 16 -8.15 7.15 -9.93
C PHE A 16 -7.39 6.53 -11.10
N CYS A 17 -8.07 5.76 -11.94
CA CYS A 17 -7.51 5.22 -13.17
C CYS A 17 -8.50 5.36 -14.35
N THR A 18 -7.96 5.59 -15.55
CA THR A 18 -8.74 5.57 -16.81
C THR A 18 -8.74 4.20 -17.49
N ASP A 19 -7.93 3.26 -17.01
CA ASP A 19 -7.91 1.87 -17.45
C ASP A 19 -7.89 0.95 -16.22
N ARG A 20 -9.02 0.30 -15.97
CA ARG A 20 -9.20 -0.61 -14.83
C ARG A 20 -8.44 -1.92 -15.00
N GLN A 21 -8.31 -2.44 -16.23
CA GLN A 21 -7.74 -3.77 -16.46
C GLN A 21 -6.27 -3.84 -16.06
N ARG A 22 -5.55 -2.72 -16.19
CA ARG A 22 -4.14 -2.61 -15.81
C ARG A 22 -3.88 -2.76 -14.31
N HIS A 23 -4.87 -2.43 -13.46
CA HIS A 23 -4.67 -2.33 -12.01
C HIS A 23 -5.37 -3.43 -11.21
N SER A 24 -6.11 -4.33 -11.86
CA SER A 24 -6.85 -5.41 -11.19
C SER A 24 -6.09 -6.74 -11.12
N SER A 25 -4.90 -6.86 -11.71
CA SER A 25 -4.20 -8.15 -11.85
C SER A 25 -3.33 -8.53 -10.65
N GLU A 26 -2.85 -7.56 -9.86
CA GLU A 26 -1.85 -7.80 -8.81
C GLU A 26 -2.37 -7.48 -7.40
N THR A 27 -3.53 -6.86 -7.27
CA THR A 27 -4.02 -6.35 -5.98
C THR A 27 -5.49 -6.71 -5.75
N THR A 28 -5.84 -7.02 -4.50
CA THR A 28 -7.23 -7.26 -4.09
C THR A 28 -8.03 -5.96 -4.19
N VAL A 29 -8.87 -5.86 -5.22
CA VAL A 29 -9.77 -4.72 -5.41
C VAL A 29 -11.01 -4.92 -4.52
N ILE A 30 -11.27 -3.96 -3.62
CA ILE A 30 -12.41 -4.01 -2.69
C ILE A 30 -13.55 -3.07 -3.07
N ASP A 31 -13.28 -2.03 -3.88
CA ASP A 31 -14.31 -1.11 -4.36
C ASP A 31 -13.91 -0.49 -5.70
N VAL A 32 -14.90 -0.26 -6.57
CA VAL A 32 -14.71 0.37 -7.89
C VAL A 32 -15.93 1.22 -8.22
N VAL A 33 -15.73 2.53 -8.37
CA VAL A 33 -16.80 3.48 -8.67
C VAL A 33 -16.45 4.32 -9.90
N PRO A 34 -17.32 4.38 -10.93
CA PRO A 34 -17.09 5.27 -12.07
C PRO A 34 -17.12 6.74 -11.63
N LYS A 35 -16.20 7.54 -12.16
CA LYS A 35 -16.05 8.96 -11.81
C LYS A 35 -15.53 9.75 -12.99
N THR A 36 -16.05 10.96 -13.17
CA THR A 36 -15.48 11.98 -14.05
C THR A 36 -14.76 13.01 -13.21
N ILE A 37 -13.52 13.32 -13.56
CA ILE A 37 -12.69 14.33 -12.89
C ILE A 37 -12.20 15.37 -13.90
N THR A 38 -11.83 16.56 -13.42
CA THR A 38 -11.25 17.60 -14.25
C THR A 38 -9.74 17.64 -14.06
N VAL A 39 -9.00 17.45 -15.15
CA VAL A 39 -7.53 17.49 -15.18
C VAL A 39 -7.11 18.54 -16.20
N PHE A 40 -6.40 19.57 -15.75
CA PHE A 40 -6.00 20.71 -16.60
C PHE A 40 -7.16 21.34 -17.42
N GLY A 41 -8.33 21.46 -16.80
CA GLY A 41 -9.53 22.02 -17.44
C GLY A 41 -10.24 21.10 -18.44
N ARG A 42 -9.79 19.84 -18.57
CA ARG A 42 -10.45 18.81 -19.39
C ARG A 42 -11.13 17.79 -18.51
N GLU A 43 -12.33 17.38 -18.91
CA GLU A 43 -13.04 16.29 -18.25
C GLU A 43 -12.47 14.94 -18.69
N VAL A 44 -12.18 14.09 -17.71
CA VAL A 44 -11.63 12.76 -17.89
C VAL A 44 -12.53 11.78 -17.13
N SER A 45 -13.15 10.87 -17.87
CA SER A 45 -13.94 9.77 -17.32
C SER A 45 -13.01 8.59 -16.97
N GLY A 46 -13.25 7.99 -15.81
CA GLY A 46 -12.51 6.82 -15.35
C GLY A 46 -13.17 6.20 -14.12
N TRP A 47 -12.37 5.62 -13.25
CA TRP A 47 -12.82 4.93 -12.05
C TRP A 47 -11.98 5.33 -10.86
N ILE A 48 -12.62 5.46 -9.71
CA ILE A 48 -11.95 5.39 -8.41
C ILE A 48 -11.90 3.91 -8.02
N VAL A 49 -10.70 3.39 -7.86
CA VAL A 49 -10.45 2.01 -7.44
C VAL A 49 -9.87 2.05 -6.04
N THR A 50 -10.40 1.20 -5.17
CA THR A 50 -9.84 0.95 -3.86
C THR A 50 -9.32 -0.48 -3.81
N THR A 51 -8.06 -0.61 -3.39
CA THR A 51 -7.40 -1.89 -3.18
C THR A 51 -6.98 -2.07 -1.73
N GLU A 52 -6.85 -3.33 -1.32
CA GLU A 52 -6.32 -3.73 -0.02
C GLU A 52 -5.14 -4.70 -0.20
N GLU A 53 -4.07 -4.44 0.55
CA GLU A 53 -2.87 -5.26 0.56
C GLU A 53 -2.52 -5.59 2.02
N PRO A 54 -2.29 -6.88 2.35
CA PRO A 54 -1.75 -7.24 3.65
C PRO A 54 -0.29 -6.76 3.72
N VAL A 55 0.02 -5.92 4.71
CA VAL A 55 1.37 -5.44 4.98
C VAL A 55 1.79 -5.86 6.37
N ILE A 56 3.06 -6.22 6.54
CA ILE A 56 3.65 -6.39 7.86
C ILE A 56 4.22 -5.02 8.24
N ASP A 57 3.58 -4.35 9.19
CA ASP A 57 4.08 -3.08 9.68
C ASP A 57 5.22 -3.36 10.67
N LYS A 58 6.46 -3.25 10.19
CA LYS A 58 7.64 -3.30 11.05
C LYS A 58 7.84 -1.91 11.65
N THR A 59 7.21 -1.66 12.80
CA THR A 59 7.53 -0.48 13.60
C THR A 59 8.92 -0.66 14.19
N ILE A 60 9.93 -0.02 13.59
CA ILE A 60 11.27 0.08 14.20
C ILE A 60 11.16 1.11 15.32
N THR A 61 11.36 0.67 16.56
CA THR A 61 11.38 1.58 17.70
C THR A 61 12.60 2.50 17.61
N LEU A 62 12.53 3.68 18.24
CA LEU A 62 13.68 4.60 18.31
C LEU A 62 14.91 3.92 18.94
N ALA A 63 14.71 2.97 19.86
CA ALA A 63 15.79 2.18 20.43
C ALA A 63 16.47 1.29 19.38
N GLU A 64 15.71 0.56 18.55
CA GLU A 64 16.24 -0.28 17.46
C GLU A 64 16.88 0.55 16.34
N ALA A 65 16.42 1.78 16.10
CA ALA A 65 17.02 2.67 15.10
C ALA A 65 18.37 3.27 15.55
N LEU A 66 18.59 3.37 16.88
CA LEU A 66 19.83 3.87 17.47
C LEU A 66 20.84 2.76 17.76
N ASP A 67 20.36 1.52 17.89
CA ASP A 67 21.19 0.34 18.11
C ASP A 67 21.67 -0.22 16.75
N ASP A 68 22.67 0.43 16.16
CA ASP A 68 23.43 -0.04 14.98
C ASP A 68 24.29 -1.28 15.33
N VAL A 69 23.69 -2.30 15.95
CA VAL A 69 24.35 -3.51 16.41
C VAL A 69 23.74 -4.71 15.68
N GLY A 70 24.24 -4.94 14.47
CA GLY A 70 24.28 -6.26 13.86
C GLY A 70 22.99 -6.68 13.14
N VAL A 71 22.66 -6.02 12.04
CA VAL A 71 21.88 -6.67 10.97
C VAL A 71 22.74 -7.80 10.40
N ARG A 72 22.59 -9.00 10.97
CA ARG A 72 22.99 -10.23 10.30
C ARG A 72 22.14 -10.31 9.03
N HIS A 73 22.75 -10.01 7.89
CA HIS A 73 22.25 -10.44 6.60
C HIS A 73 22.10 -11.96 6.66
N ASP A 74 20.88 -12.47 6.58
CA ASP A 74 20.67 -13.85 6.16
C ASP A 74 21.22 -13.97 4.73
N PRO A 75 22.12 -14.92 4.44
CA PRO A 75 22.56 -15.15 3.08
C PRO A 75 21.42 -15.78 2.28
N GLU A 76 21.29 -15.34 1.03
CA GLU A 76 20.36 -15.85 0.02
C GLU A 76 20.43 -17.38 -0.16
#